data_AF-A0A318J724-F1
#
_entry.id   AF-A0A318J724-F1
#
_cell.length_a   1.000
_cell.length_b   1.000
_cell.length_c   1.000
_cell.angle_alpha   90.00
_cell.angle_beta   90.00
_cell.angle_gamma   90.00
#
_symmetry.space_group_name_H-M   'P 1'
#
loop_
_entity.id
_entity.type
_entity.pdbx_description
1 polymer ?
#
loop_
_entity_poly.entity_id
_entity_poly.type
_entity_poly.pdbx_seq_one_letter_code
_entity_poly.pdbx_strand_id
1 'polypeptide(L)'
;MSHNDVKLNSLLHQQAEHMAESTKTQQVREFFIQGITSDGKQFRPSDWAERLCGAMSCFSPDGGRHSHLQYSPYVRPILLNGVRSVVVNEAIRDIEPLAYHFVLSFAKDNDLQIIDACLLPEEPKADK
;
A
#
# COMPACT_ATOMS: atom_id res chain seq x y z
N MET A 1 -12.55 48.57 -20.25
CA MET A 1 -12.03 47.33 -19.61
C MET A 1 -10.97 46.77 -20.54
N SER A 2 -9.74 46.65 -20.05
CA SER A 2 -8.54 46.50 -20.89
C SER A 2 -8.38 45.06 -21.37
N HIS A 3 -7.99 44.88 -22.63
CA HIS A 3 -7.73 43.56 -23.23
C HIS A 3 -6.64 42.75 -22.48
N ASN A 4 -5.83 43.43 -21.66
CA ASN A 4 -4.79 42.81 -20.84
C ASN A 4 -5.37 42.04 -19.63
N ASP A 5 -6.53 42.46 -19.10
CA ASP A 5 -7.14 41.83 -17.93
C ASP A 5 -7.71 40.43 -18.26
N VAL A 6 -8.23 40.26 -19.48
CA VAL A 6 -8.80 38.97 -19.94
C VAL A 6 -7.69 37.94 -20.21
N LYS A 7 -6.57 38.37 -20.80
CA LYS A 7 -5.42 37.48 -21.06
C LYS A 7 -4.77 37.00 -19.77
N LEU A 8 -4.68 37.86 -18.75
CA LEU A 8 -4.12 37.48 -17.45
C LEU A 8 -5.03 36.49 -16.72
N ASN A 9 -6.34 36.71 -16.74
CA ASN A 9 -7.30 35.77 -16.15
C ASN A 9 -7.36 34.43 -16.88
N SER A 10 -7.20 34.41 -18.22
CA SER A 10 -7.15 33.17 -19.00
C SER A 10 -5.84 32.39 -18.76
N LEU A 11 -4.70 33.07 -18.62
CA LEU A 11 -3.42 32.42 -18.33
C LEU A 11 -3.38 31.85 -16.90
N LEU A 12 -4.00 32.54 -15.94
CA LEU A 12 -4.17 32.05 -14.57
C LEU A 12 -5.10 30.84 -14.50
N HIS A 13 -6.20 30.81 -15.27
CA HIS A 13 -7.08 29.64 -15.34
C HIS A 13 -6.39 28.45 -16.01
N GLN A 14 -5.64 28.67 -17.09
CA GLN A 14 -4.93 27.60 -17.79
C GLN A 14 -3.77 27.01 -16.97
N GLN A 15 -3.13 27.82 -16.10
CA GLN A 15 -2.14 27.33 -15.14
C GLN A 15 -2.78 26.62 -13.93
N ALA A 16 -3.98 27.03 -13.51
CA ALA A 16 -4.73 26.36 -12.43
C ALA A 16 -5.23 24.96 -12.86
N GLU A 17 -5.68 24.81 -14.11
CA GLU A 17 -6.07 23.51 -14.67
C GLU A 17 -4.86 22.56 -14.79
N HIS A 18 -3.69 23.07 -15.18
CA HIS A 18 -2.45 22.27 -15.22
C HIS A 18 -1.86 21.94 -13.83
N MET A 19 -2.12 22.75 -12.80
CA MET A 19 -1.73 22.42 -11.42
C MET A 19 -2.68 21.40 -10.76
N ALA A 20 -3.96 21.38 -11.15
CA ALA A 20 -4.94 20.43 -10.62
C ALA A 20 -4.74 18.99 -11.16
N GLU A 21 -4.17 18.82 -12.36
CA GLU A 21 -3.91 17.49 -12.94
C GLU A 21 -2.65 16.81 -12.36
N SER A 22 -1.77 17.56 -11.67
CA SER A 22 -0.46 17.04 -11.23
C SER A 22 -0.31 16.78 -9.72
N THR A 23 -1.35 17.04 -8.92
CA THR A 23 -1.51 16.47 -7.57
C THR A 23 -2.44 15.27 -7.60
N LYS A 24 -2.24 14.37 -8.56
CA LYS A 24 -2.62 12.97 -8.35
C LYS A 24 -1.63 12.43 -7.32
N THR A 25 -1.89 12.70 -6.04
CA THR A 25 -1.41 11.82 -4.97
C THR A 25 -1.75 10.41 -5.43
N GLN A 26 -0.76 9.66 -5.90
CA GLN A 26 -0.93 8.24 -6.17
C GLN A 26 -1.39 7.68 -4.84
N GLN A 27 -2.69 7.48 -4.73
CA GLN A 27 -3.32 6.92 -3.56
C GLN A 27 -2.65 5.55 -3.42
N VAL A 28 -1.74 5.45 -2.46
CA VAL A 28 -0.97 4.24 -2.24
C VAL A 28 -1.99 3.17 -1.92
N ARG A 29 -2.22 2.25 -2.87
CA ARG A 29 -3.18 1.18 -2.69
C ARG A 29 -2.51 0.11 -1.87
N GLU A 30 -3.09 -0.18 -0.72
CA GLU A 30 -2.66 -1.28 0.13
C GLU A 30 -3.84 -2.23 0.32
N PHE A 31 -3.54 -3.49 0.62
CA PHE A 31 -4.50 -4.46 1.09
C PHE A 31 -3.89 -5.27 2.23
N PHE A 32 -4.76 -5.93 2.99
CA PHE A 32 -4.39 -6.81 4.08
C PHE A 32 -4.71 -8.25 3.72
N ILE A 33 -3.75 -9.14 3.93
CA ILE A 33 -4.01 -10.57 4.06
C ILE A 33 -4.26 -10.82 5.55
N GLN A 34 -5.51 -11.02 5.93
CA GLN A 34 -5.88 -11.25 7.32
C GLN A 34 -5.68 -12.72 7.67
N GLY A 35 -5.12 -13.00 8.85
CA GLY A 35 -4.97 -14.35 9.38
C GLY A 35 -6.30 -14.99 9.84
N ILE A 36 -7.39 -14.74 9.11
CA ILE A 36 -8.70 -15.36 9.28
C ILE A 36 -9.03 -16.08 7.96
N THR A 37 -9.48 -17.33 8.07
CA THR A 37 -9.92 -18.12 6.92
C THR A 37 -11.34 -17.77 6.49
N SER A 38 -11.80 -18.24 5.33
CA SER A 38 -13.18 -17.98 4.88
C SER A 38 -14.25 -18.54 5.85
N ASP A 39 -13.92 -19.59 6.61
CA ASP A 39 -14.77 -20.18 7.66
C ASP A 39 -14.67 -19.46 9.02
N GLY A 40 -13.96 -18.33 9.10
CA GLY A 40 -13.85 -17.48 10.29
C GLY A 40 -12.85 -17.95 11.35
N LYS A 41 -12.03 -18.96 11.06
CA LYS A 41 -11.01 -19.46 12.00
C LYS A 41 -9.70 -18.66 11.88
N GLN A 42 -8.98 -18.56 12.98
CA GLN A 42 -7.65 -17.95 12.97
C GLN A 42 -6.62 -18.90 12.34
N PHE A 43 -5.89 -18.40 11.35
CA PHE A 43 -4.82 -19.12 10.69
C PHE A 43 -3.62 -19.36 11.62
N ARG A 44 -2.96 -20.50 11.45
CA ARG A 44 -1.84 -20.95 12.27
C ARG A 44 -0.69 -21.45 11.37
N PRO A 45 0.56 -21.39 11.83
CA PRO A 45 1.02 -20.96 13.16
C PRO A 45 0.90 -19.44 13.38
N SER A 46 1.05 -18.98 14.63
CA SER A 46 0.88 -17.56 14.98
C SER A 46 1.98 -16.64 14.43
N ASP A 47 3.09 -17.21 13.97
CA ASP A 47 4.24 -16.52 13.38
C ASP A 47 4.21 -16.51 11.83
N TRP A 48 3.07 -16.87 11.22
CA TRP A 48 2.95 -16.98 9.77
C TRP A 48 3.21 -15.66 9.05
N ALA A 49 2.78 -14.54 9.63
CA ALA A 49 2.92 -13.21 9.03
C ALA A 49 4.40 -12.82 8.95
N GLU A 50 5.14 -13.05 10.02
CA GLU A 50 6.57 -12.84 10.11
C GLU A 50 7.34 -13.75 9.14
N ARG A 51 6.92 -15.02 9.00
CA ARG A 51 7.51 -15.96 8.02
C ARG A 51 7.28 -15.51 6.57
N LEU A 52 6.05 -15.09 6.23
CA LEU A 52 5.75 -14.59 4.89
C LEU A 52 6.57 -13.33 4.58
N CYS A 53 6.63 -12.37 5.50
CA CYS A 53 7.41 -11.15 5.30
C CYS A 53 8.92 -11.43 5.22
N GLY A 54 9.42 -12.40 5.98
CA GLY A 54 10.80 -12.87 5.89
C GLY A 54 11.15 -13.43 4.51
N ALA A 55 10.27 -14.25 3.93
CA ALA A 55 10.42 -14.75 2.55
C ALA A 55 10.43 -13.61 1.51
N MET A 56 9.75 -12.51 1.81
CA MET A 56 9.66 -11.33 0.95
C MET A 56 10.83 -10.34 1.11
N SER A 57 11.71 -10.51 2.11
CA SER A 57 12.81 -9.59 2.40
C SER A 57 13.80 -9.40 1.24
N CYS A 58 13.98 -10.43 0.40
CA CYS A 58 14.86 -10.40 -0.76
C CYS A 58 14.41 -9.44 -1.88
N PHE A 59 13.14 -9.04 -1.91
CA PHE A 59 12.56 -8.16 -2.95
C PHE A 59 12.63 -6.67 -2.55
N SER A 60 13.63 -6.30 -1.76
CA SER A 60 13.89 -4.92 -1.35
C SER A 60 14.78 -4.22 -2.39
N PRO A 61 14.60 -2.90 -2.62
CA PRO A 61 15.32 -2.16 -3.67
C PRO A 61 16.85 -2.27 -3.61
N ASP A 62 17.42 -2.55 -2.43
CA ASP A 62 18.87 -2.72 -2.24
C ASP A 62 19.40 -4.16 -2.44
N GLY A 63 18.60 -5.05 -3.05
CA GLY A 63 19.04 -6.39 -3.44
C GLY A 63 19.52 -7.27 -2.29
N GLY A 64 18.94 -7.07 -1.10
CA GLY A 64 19.18 -7.93 0.07
C GLY A 64 20.51 -7.74 0.80
N ARG A 65 21.34 -6.73 0.45
CA ARG A 65 22.68 -6.56 1.06
C ARG A 65 22.65 -6.21 2.56
N HIS A 66 21.49 -5.84 3.11
CA HIS A 66 21.24 -5.62 4.53
C HIS A 66 19.92 -6.23 5.05
N SER A 67 19.28 -7.13 4.27
CA SER A 67 17.89 -7.55 4.51
C SER A 67 17.69 -8.70 5.51
N HIS A 68 18.77 -9.25 6.08
CA HIS A 68 18.68 -10.43 6.95
C HIS A 68 17.80 -10.26 8.19
N LEU A 69 17.47 -9.01 8.56
CA LEU A 69 16.60 -8.70 9.71
C LEU A 69 15.50 -7.68 9.39
N GLN A 70 15.36 -7.26 8.13
CA GLN A 70 14.45 -6.16 7.74
C GLN A 70 13.45 -6.65 6.70
N TYR A 71 12.16 -6.42 6.98
CA TYR A 71 11.08 -6.73 6.04
C TYR A 71 11.12 -5.77 4.85
N SER A 72 10.60 -6.23 3.70
CA SER A 72 10.38 -5.34 2.55
C SER A 72 9.46 -4.18 2.95
N PRO A 73 9.70 -2.93 2.50
CA PRO A 73 8.81 -1.81 2.80
C PRO A 73 7.39 -2.05 2.25
N TYR A 74 7.25 -2.91 1.23
CA TYR A 74 5.99 -3.20 0.57
C TYR A 74 5.20 -4.34 1.22
N VAL A 75 5.81 -5.18 2.06
CA VAL A 75 5.16 -6.35 2.68
C VAL A 75 5.59 -6.45 4.13
N ARG A 76 4.67 -6.15 5.05
CA ARG A 76 4.99 -6.00 6.48
C ARG A 76 3.98 -6.72 7.37
N PRO A 77 4.42 -7.32 8.50
CA PRO A 77 3.50 -7.92 9.45
C PRO A 77 2.82 -6.82 10.27
N ILE A 78 1.53 -7.01 10.55
CA ILE A 78 0.73 -6.12 11.38
C ILE A 78 -0.24 -6.92 12.27
N LEU A 79 -0.85 -6.23 13.23
CA LEU A 79 -2.01 -6.72 13.98
C LEU A 79 -3.24 -5.91 13.55
N LEU A 80 -4.14 -6.54 12.79
CA LEU A 80 -5.41 -5.95 12.39
C LEU A 80 -6.50 -6.49 13.33
N ASN A 81 -7.06 -5.62 14.18
CA ASN A 81 -8.08 -5.99 15.19
C ASN A 81 -7.63 -7.16 16.11
N GLY A 82 -6.35 -7.21 16.46
CA GLY A 82 -5.78 -8.29 17.28
C GLY A 82 -5.45 -9.58 16.52
N VAL A 83 -5.69 -9.63 15.20
CA VAL A 83 -5.37 -10.76 14.34
C VAL A 83 -4.07 -10.50 13.57
N ARG A 84 -3.15 -11.47 13.63
CA ARG A 84 -1.91 -11.46 12.83
C ARG A 84 -2.26 -11.39 11.35
N SER A 85 -1.76 -10.37 10.68
CA SER A 85 -2.07 -10.06 9.30
C SER A 85 -0.83 -9.50 8.59
N VAL A 86 -0.87 -9.42 7.27
CA VAL A 86 0.18 -8.82 6.46
C VAL A 86 -0.42 -7.69 5.64
N VAL A 87 0.18 -6.49 5.71
CA VAL A 87 -0.14 -5.40 4.80
C VAL A 87 0.76 -5.49 3.57
N VAL A 88 0.16 -5.34 2.40
CA VAL A 88 0.82 -5.38 1.11
C VAL A 88 0.53 -4.08 0.36
N ASN A 89 1.58 -3.39 -0.06
CA ASN A 89 1.50 -2.22 -0.93
C ASN A 89 1.50 -2.68 -2.39
N GLU A 90 0.48 -2.29 -3.16
CA GLU A 90 0.32 -2.69 -4.57
C GLU A 90 1.48 -2.22 -5.47
N ALA A 91 2.28 -1.22 -5.05
CA ALA A 91 3.46 -0.79 -5.80
C ALA A 91 4.47 -1.94 -6.04
N ILE A 92 4.48 -2.99 -5.20
CA ILE A 92 5.31 -4.18 -5.44
C ILE A 92 4.92 -4.90 -6.74
N ARG A 93 3.69 -4.75 -7.23
CA ARG A 93 3.26 -5.31 -8.52
C ARG A 93 4.05 -4.74 -9.69
N ASP A 94 4.37 -3.44 -9.65
CA ASP A 94 5.09 -2.77 -10.73
C ASP A 94 6.61 -3.01 -10.63
N ILE A 95 7.11 -3.26 -9.41
CA ILE A 95 8.53 -3.49 -9.13
C ILE A 95 8.90 -4.96 -9.35
N GLU A 96 8.15 -5.87 -8.72
CA GLU A 96 8.38 -7.33 -8.73
C GLU A 96 7.03 -8.08 -8.83
N PRO A 97 6.47 -8.23 -10.06
CA PRO A 97 5.16 -8.86 -10.27
C PRO A 97 5.07 -10.30 -9.73
N LEU A 98 6.17 -11.05 -9.76
CA LEU A 98 6.23 -12.41 -9.23
C LEU A 98 6.07 -12.44 -7.71
N ALA A 99 6.66 -11.46 -7.01
CA ALA A 99 6.55 -11.33 -5.57
C ALA A 99 5.11 -10.96 -5.16
N TYR A 100 4.48 -10.05 -5.92
CA TYR A 100 3.04 -9.73 -5.77
C TYR A 100 2.16 -10.97 -5.98
N HIS A 101 2.41 -11.73 -7.04
CA HIS A 101 1.66 -12.96 -7.30
C HIS A 101 1.86 -13.98 -6.19
N PHE A 102 3.08 -14.13 -5.67
CA PHE A 102 3.39 -15.05 -4.57
C PHE A 102 2.55 -14.75 -3.31
N VAL A 103 2.44 -13.48 -2.89
CA VAL A 103 1.64 -13.14 -1.70
C VAL A 103 0.14 -13.39 -1.91
N LEU A 104 -0.38 -13.14 -3.12
CA LEU A 104 -1.77 -13.45 -3.45
C LEU A 104 -2.04 -14.95 -3.51
N SER A 105 -1.14 -15.73 -4.13
CA SER A 105 -1.23 -17.20 -4.13
C SER A 105 -1.17 -17.75 -2.72
N PHE A 106 -0.28 -17.23 -1.86
CA PHE A 106 -0.21 -17.64 -0.46
C PHE A 106 -1.54 -17.43 0.26
N ALA A 107 -2.18 -16.27 0.10
CA ALA A 107 -3.49 -16.02 0.70
C ALA A 107 -4.54 -17.02 0.19
N LYS A 108 -4.60 -17.22 -1.13
CA LYS A 108 -5.55 -18.13 -1.76
C LYS A 108 -5.37 -19.59 -1.32
N ASP A 109 -4.13 -20.08 -1.33
CA ASP A 109 -3.82 -21.48 -1.03
C ASP A 109 -4.10 -21.83 0.45
N ASN A 110 -4.08 -20.82 1.32
CA ASN A 110 -4.36 -20.95 2.75
C ASN A 110 -5.76 -20.44 3.14
N ASP A 111 -6.62 -20.16 2.15
CA ASP A 111 -7.99 -19.67 2.34
C ASP A 111 -8.09 -18.38 3.19
N LEU A 112 -7.09 -17.52 3.11
CA LEU A 112 -7.03 -16.28 3.90
C LEU A 112 -7.84 -15.16 3.27
N GLN A 113 -8.50 -14.38 4.12
CA GLN A 113 -9.27 -13.22 3.69
C GLN A 113 -8.35 -12.08 3.23
N ILE A 114 -8.71 -11.46 2.10
CA ILE A 114 -8.07 -10.26 1.58
C ILE A 114 -9.02 -9.08 1.82
N ILE A 115 -8.49 -8.01 2.43
CA ILE A 115 -9.25 -6.82 2.80
C ILE A 115 -8.56 -5.60 2.18
N ASP A 116 -9.26 -4.83 1.36
CA ASP A 116 -8.71 -3.59 0.81
C ASP A 116 -8.50 -2.54 1.91
N ALA A 117 -7.35 -1.87 1.90
CA ALA A 117 -7.10 -0.76 2.81
C ALA A 117 -7.64 0.53 2.18
N CYS A 118 -8.82 0.97 2.65
CA CYS A 118 -9.28 2.32 2.37
C CYS A 118 -8.45 3.31 3.20
N LEU A 119 -7.54 4.03 2.56
CA LEU A 119 -6.89 5.19 3.19
C LEU A 119 -7.98 6.24 3.51
N LEU A 120 -8.33 6.38 4.78
CA LEU A 120 -9.09 7.52 5.25
C LEU A 120 -8.19 8.77 5.10
N PRO A 121 -8.67 9.88 4.51
CA PRO A 121 -7.90 11.11 4.46
C PRO A 121 -7.53 11.52 5.88
N GLU A 122 -6.25 11.81 6.13
CA GLU A 122 -5.80 12.24 7.46
C GLU A 122 -6.64 13.43 7.93
N GLU A 123 -7.26 13.30 9.11
CA GLU A 123 -7.94 14.44 9.71
C GLU A 123 -6.91 15.55 9.93
N PRO A 124 -7.19 16.80 9.51
CA PRO A 124 -6.26 17.90 9.69
C PRO A 124 -5.94 18.03 11.17
N LYS A 125 -4.67 17.89 11.52
CA LYS A 125 -4.15 18.08 12.87
C LYS A 125 -4.66 19.42 13.39
N ALA A 126 -5.54 19.40 14.38
CA ALA A 126 -5.93 20.61 15.08
C ALA A 126 -4.70 21.12 15.84
N ASP A 127 -4.06 22.15 15.30
CA ASP A 127 -3.05 22.92 16.01
C ASP A 127 -3.67 23.46 17.31
N LYS A 128 -3.05 23.13 18.44
CA LYS A 128 -3.34 23.72 19.76
C LYS A 128 -2.30 24.77 20.08
#